data_AF-A0A925VF77-F1
#
_entry.id   AF-A0A925VF77-F1
#
_cell.length_a   1.000
_cell.length_b   1.000
_cell.length_c   1.000
_cell.angle_alpha   90.00
_cell.angle_beta   90.00
_cell.angle_gamma   90.00
#
_symmetry.space_group_name_H-M   'P 1'
#
loop_
_entity.id
_entity.type
_entity.pdbx_description
1 polymer ?
#
loop_
_entity_poly.entity_id
_entity_poly.type
_entity_poly.pdbx_seq_one_letter_code
_entity_poly.pdbx_strand_id
1 'polypeptide(L)'
;MDIATESEQAWQLVADIAATVASSLDTREIYRLVVQQLNEHFRVETGSLLRIDEATGELAFVMTLEAGAERLTGQTVPRGRGIAGAVILSQQPVIANDAAKDPRFYPNVSRAMGYEVRNLLCAPLVVKGRSLGVVQLINKHDGAFTPDDARRLVAMCSIIAVALENARLFELERDHRQLLLDIIASIEGGFLDTTRGLQALNKAIDTQERAVRNFFNPYIAGVPLIQPELFFGRQRLLDRVLSVLHNNSLLIYGERRIGKTSFLYQLRRLVAANQDDTYSFVPVYVDLQGVDESVFFRTLVEAIVEACRVRVAVLPALRLQSNYEGYGFPDVRRDLGTLIGALQSARNDAKMVKLVLLLDEIDILQAYDERVQRQLRSLFMQHYSPQLSAVVAGVSAQQRWRSYTSPFYNLFHAIELPPLDDNDMRALICQPVAGQYSYDDDAVEHIVALALGRPMRAQQLCMEAINLICEQARVTVTIADTLAAADRLGPP
;
A
#
# COMPACT_ATOMS: atom_id res chain seq x y z
N MET A 1 22.85 14.56 29.56
CA MET A 1 21.51 13.99 29.71
C MET A 1 20.55 14.72 28.79
N ASP A 2 20.14 14.24 27.62
CA ASP A 2 20.55 13.07 26.82
C ASP A 2 19.67 13.04 25.56
N ILE A 3 19.94 13.92 24.58
CA ILE A 3 19.14 14.04 23.34
C ILE A 3 19.22 12.76 22.49
N ALA A 4 20.36 12.06 22.55
CA ALA A 4 20.57 10.78 21.87
C ALA A 4 19.67 9.68 22.47
N THR A 5 19.55 9.64 23.79
CA THR A 5 18.82 8.62 24.55
C THR A 5 17.31 8.83 24.44
N GLU A 6 16.85 10.08 24.33
CA GLU A 6 15.43 10.41 24.05
C GLU A 6 15.01 10.00 22.63
N SER A 7 15.88 10.20 21.63
CA SER A 7 15.63 9.74 20.26
C SER A 7 15.65 8.21 20.15
N GLU A 8 16.59 7.56 20.83
CA GLU A 8 16.70 6.09 20.83
C GLU A 8 15.48 5.44 21.49
N GLN A 9 14.98 5.99 22.61
CA GLN A 9 13.73 5.53 23.24
C GLN A 9 12.49 5.75 22.36
N ALA A 10 12.41 6.87 21.63
CA ALA A 10 11.31 7.13 20.70
C ALA A 10 11.32 6.16 19.49
N TRP A 11 12.50 5.80 18.99
CA TRP A 11 12.66 4.80 17.93
C TRP A 11 12.39 3.38 18.41
N GLN A 12 12.81 3.03 19.63
CA GLN A 12 12.51 1.74 20.25
C GLN A 12 10.99 1.54 20.38
N LEU A 13 10.27 2.55 20.85
CA LEU A 13 8.81 2.54 20.96
C LEU A 13 8.12 2.29 19.60
N VAL A 14 8.59 3.00 18.56
CA VAL A 14 8.08 2.83 17.20
C VAL A 14 8.36 1.41 16.67
N ALA A 15 9.55 0.88 16.92
CA ALA A 15 9.95 -0.45 16.50
C ALA A 15 9.18 -1.57 17.24
N ASP A 16 8.99 -1.44 18.55
CA ASP A 16 8.27 -2.41 19.38
C ASP A 16 6.79 -2.49 18.97
N ILE A 17 6.14 -1.34 18.73
CA ILE A 17 4.78 -1.29 18.21
C ILE A 17 4.72 -1.89 16.80
N ALA A 18 5.63 -1.51 15.90
CA ALA A 18 5.64 -2.04 14.53
C ALA A 18 5.81 -3.56 14.52
N ALA A 19 6.73 -4.11 15.32
CA ALA A 19 6.98 -5.55 15.41
C ALA A 19 5.80 -6.31 16.01
N THR A 20 5.21 -5.79 17.10
CA THR A 20 4.09 -6.42 17.79
C THR A 20 2.84 -6.40 16.90
N VAL A 21 2.57 -5.27 16.27
CA VAL A 21 1.40 -5.08 15.42
C VAL A 21 1.53 -5.84 14.10
N ALA A 22 2.74 -5.98 13.53
CA ALA A 22 2.98 -6.81 12.34
C ALA A 22 2.80 -8.32 12.60
N SER A 23 2.84 -8.76 13.86
CA SER A 23 2.69 -10.17 14.25
C SER A 23 1.24 -10.63 14.41
N SER A 24 0.27 -9.70 14.43
CA SER A 24 -1.15 -10.01 14.59
C SER A 24 -1.96 -9.61 13.35
N LEU A 25 -2.84 -10.50 12.93
CA LEU A 25 -3.84 -10.27 11.88
C LEU A 25 -5.25 -10.10 12.46
N ASP A 26 -5.37 -10.01 13.79
CA ASP A 26 -6.64 -9.82 14.50
C ASP A 26 -6.77 -8.37 14.95
N THR A 27 -7.78 -7.69 14.43
CA THR A 27 -8.07 -6.28 14.70
C THR A 27 -8.28 -6.00 16.20
N ARG A 28 -8.91 -6.93 16.95
CA ARG A 28 -9.14 -6.77 18.40
C ARG A 28 -7.84 -6.84 19.20
N GLU A 29 -6.95 -7.74 18.80
CA GLU A 29 -5.67 -7.89 19.46
C GLU A 29 -4.76 -6.69 19.17
N ILE A 30 -4.80 -6.15 17.94
CA ILE A 30 -4.10 -4.90 17.60
C ILE A 30 -4.61 -3.75 18.47
N TYR A 31 -5.93 -3.58 18.64
CA TYR A 31 -6.47 -2.55 19.53
C TYR A 31 -5.96 -2.70 20.97
N ARG A 32 -5.94 -3.94 21.50
CA ARG A 32 -5.50 -4.24 22.86
C ARG A 32 -4.05 -3.84 23.09
N LEU A 33 -3.19 -4.22 22.15
CA LEU A 33 -1.75 -3.94 22.21
C LEU A 33 -1.45 -2.45 22.09
N VAL A 34 -2.14 -1.76 21.19
CA VAL A 34 -2.03 -0.30 21.02
C VAL A 34 -2.33 0.43 22.31
N VAL A 35 -3.47 0.09 22.91
CA VAL A 35 -3.94 0.71 24.14
C VAL A 35 -2.94 0.45 25.27
N GLN A 36 -2.46 -0.79 25.45
CA GLN A 36 -1.44 -1.12 26.46
C GLN A 36 -0.15 -0.30 26.28
N GLN A 37 0.37 -0.21 25.06
CA GLN A 37 1.59 0.54 24.76
C GLN A 37 1.42 2.05 24.98
N LEU A 38 0.24 2.61 24.67
CA LEU A 38 -0.02 4.02 24.94
C LEU A 38 0.03 4.36 26.43
N ASN A 39 -0.37 3.43 27.31
CA ASN A 39 -0.31 3.63 28.76
C ASN A 39 1.14 3.66 29.28
N GLU A 40 1.95 2.70 28.84
CA GLU A 40 3.35 2.56 29.26
C GLU A 40 4.17 3.81 28.90
N HIS A 41 3.84 4.48 27.80
CA HIS A 41 4.66 5.56 27.26
C HIS A 41 4.17 6.99 27.55
N PHE A 42 2.87 7.23 27.77
CA PHE A 42 2.34 8.59 27.96
C PHE A 42 1.88 8.93 29.38
N ARG A 43 1.84 7.94 30.30
CA ARG A 43 1.43 8.14 31.70
C ARG A 43 0.13 8.94 31.84
N VAL A 44 -0.95 8.35 31.38
CA VAL A 44 -2.28 8.93 31.36
C VAL A 44 -3.23 8.11 32.21
N GLU A 45 -4.26 8.72 32.78
CA GLU A 45 -5.27 7.98 33.54
C GLU A 45 -6.02 6.99 32.65
N THR A 46 -6.36 7.42 31.42
CA THR A 46 -7.05 6.56 30.46
C THR A 46 -6.85 7.02 29.03
N GLY A 47 -7.35 6.22 28.10
CA GLY A 47 -7.19 6.40 26.68
C GLY A 47 -8.20 5.55 25.94
N SER A 48 -8.52 5.95 24.73
CA SER A 48 -9.55 5.30 23.95
C SER A 48 -9.19 5.28 22.47
N LEU A 49 -9.70 4.26 21.78
CA LEU A 49 -9.67 4.18 20.34
C LEU A 49 -11.09 4.23 19.83
N LEU A 50 -11.35 5.20 18.95
CA LEU A 50 -12.63 5.36 18.30
C LEU A 50 -12.45 5.04 16.83
N ARG A 51 -13.24 4.09 16.33
CA ARG A 51 -13.29 3.74 14.92
C ARG A 51 -14.39 4.57 14.26
N ILE A 52 -14.14 5.03 13.04
CA ILE A 52 -15.21 5.58 12.21
C ILE A 52 -16.12 4.43 11.81
N ASP A 53 -17.39 4.53 12.19
CA ASP A 53 -18.44 3.74 11.59
C ASP A 53 -18.68 4.27 10.18
N GLU A 54 -18.42 3.43 9.19
CA GLU A 54 -18.52 3.83 7.79
C GLU A 54 -19.95 4.03 7.34
N ALA A 55 -20.94 3.41 7.99
CA ALA A 55 -22.35 3.54 7.65
C ALA A 55 -22.91 4.88 8.12
N THR A 56 -22.51 5.35 9.31
CA THR A 56 -23.09 6.56 9.92
C THR A 56 -22.13 7.76 9.94
N GLY A 57 -20.84 7.53 9.72
CA GLY A 57 -19.78 8.52 9.93
C GLY A 57 -19.58 8.89 11.40
N GLU A 58 -20.24 8.19 12.32
CA GLU A 58 -20.08 8.37 13.75
C GLU A 58 -18.79 7.69 14.24
N LEU A 59 -18.29 8.15 15.37
CA LEU A 59 -17.12 7.57 16.00
C LEU A 59 -17.57 6.63 17.11
N ALA A 60 -17.39 5.34 16.89
CA ALA A 60 -17.73 4.31 17.85
C ALA A 60 -16.50 3.94 18.70
N PHE A 61 -16.66 3.88 20.01
CA PHE A 61 -15.62 3.38 20.91
C PHE A 61 -15.41 1.89 20.67
N VAL A 62 -14.20 1.51 20.26
CA VAL A 62 -13.85 0.09 20.06
C VAL A 62 -12.92 -0.43 21.15
N MET A 63 -12.22 0.46 21.88
CA MET A 63 -11.43 0.07 23.04
C MET A 63 -11.14 1.23 24.00
N THR A 64 -10.95 0.93 25.29
CA THR A 64 -10.48 1.86 26.33
C THR A 64 -9.46 1.24 27.28
N LEU A 65 -8.65 2.11 27.91
CA LEU A 65 -7.60 1.73 28.86
C LEU A 65 -8.13 1.14 30.17
N GLU A 66 -9.25 1.64 30.70
CA GLU A 66 -9.89 1.00 31.85
C GLU A 66 -10.58 -0.28 31.41
N ALA A 67 -10.32 -1.38 32.14
CA ALA A 67 -10.91 -2.69 31.92
C ALA A 67 -12.45 -2.58 31.95
N GLY A 68 -13.05 -2.46 30.77
CA GLY A 68 -14.48 -2.15 30.67
C GLY A 68 -14.97 -1.82 29.27
N ALA A 69 -14.43 -2.46 28.23
CA ALA A 69 -14.97 -2.37 26.87
C ALA A 69 -16.50 -2.59 26.84
N GLU A 70 -17.03 -3.39 27.77
CA GLU A 70 -18.46 -3.65 27.95
C GLU A 70 -19.29 -2.41 28.34
N ARG A 71 -18.73 -1.44 29.08
CA ARG A 71 -19.45 -0.22 29.51
C ARG A 71 -19.60 0.84 28.40
N LEU A 72 -18.81 0.74 27.34
CA LEU A 72 -18.82 1.67 26.21
C LEU A 72 -19.41 1.09 24.92
N THR A 73 -19.72 -0.21 24.91
CA THR A 73 -20.44 -0.86 23.81
C THR A 73 -21.74 -0.10 23.52
N GLY A 74 -21.79 0.59 22.37
CA GLY A 74 -22.96 1.38 21.93
C GLY A 74 -22.87 2.90 22.16
N GLN A 75 -21.81 3.42 22.78
CA GLN A 75 -21.57 4.87 22.83
C GLN A 75 -20.91 5.35 21.54
N THR A 76 -21.46 6.42 20.95
CA THR A 76 -20.92 7.04 19.74
C THR A 76 -20.73 8.54 19.92
N VAL A 77 -19.75 9.10 19.23
CA VAL A 77 -19.64 10.54 19.04
C VAL A 77 -20.20 10.86 17.66
N PRO A 78 -21.21 11.74 17.54
CA PRO A 78 -21.78 12.10 16.26
C PRO A 78 -20.72 12.70 15.33
N ARG A 79 -20.88 12.48 14.02
CA ARG A 79 -19.98 13.00 12.99
C ARG A 79 -19.72 14.50 13.17
N GLY A 80 -18.44 14.89 13.14
CA GLY A 80 -18.02 16.30 13.24
C GLY A 80 -18.23 16.94 14.62
N ARG A 81 -18.68 16.20 15.64
CA ARG A 81 -18.77 16.67 17.02
C ARG A 81 -17.57 16.21 17.82
N GLY A 82 -17.28 16.95 18.89
CA GLY A 82 -16.17 16.60 19.78
C GLY A 82 -14.81 16.98 19.21
N ILE A 83 -13.80 16.91 20.08
CA ILE A 83 -12.39 17.00 19.68
C ILE A 83 -12.05 15.87 18.70
N ALA A 84 -12.66 14.69 18.88
CA ALA A 84 -12.53 13.56 17.97
C ALA A 84 -13.00 13.89 16.55
N GLY A 85 -14.18 14.48 16.39
CA GLY A 85 -14.69 14.91 15.09
C GLY A 85 -13.84 16.01 14.45
N ALA A 86 -13.33 16.96 15.24
CA ALA A 86 -12.42 17.99 14.74
C ALA A 86 -11.10 17.41 14.20
N VAL A 87 -10.55 16.38 14.86
CA VAL A 87 -9.34 15.67 14.44
C VAL A 87 -9.58 14.86 13.16
N ILE A 88 -10.73 14.22 13.01
CA ILE A 88 -11.09 13.52 11.77
C ILE A 88 -11.18 14.50 10.60
N LEU A 89 -11.82 15.65 10.79
CA LEU A 89 -12.01 16.65 9.73
C LEU A 89 -10.70 17.32 9.31
N SER A 90 -9.82 17.63 10.27
CA SER A 90 -8.55 18.29 9.99
C SER A 90 -7.43 17.34 9.61
N GLN A 91 -7.55 16.06 9.98
CA GLN A 91 -6.46 15.07 9.99
C GLN A 91 -5.20 15.55 10.74
N GLN A 92 -5.36 16.47 11.70
CA GLN A 92 -4.28 16.99 12.53
C GLN A 92 -4.54 16.65 14.01
N PRO A 93 -3.50 16.38 14.81
CA PRO A 93 -3.69 16.15 16.23
C PRO A 93 -4.20 17.41 16.94
N VAL A 94 -5.01 17.23 17.98
CA VAL A 94 -5.52 18.32 18.81
C VAL A 94 -5.13 18.07 20.26
N ILE A 95 -4.52 19.08 20.87
CA ILE A 95 -4.27 19.16 22.31
C ILE A 95 -5.32 20.08 22.93
N ALA A 96 -6.06 19.57 23.91
CA ALA A 96 -6.96 20.34 24.75
C ALA A 96 -6.52 20.20 26.22
N ASN A 97 -5.69 21.13 26.69
CA ASN A 97 -5.16 21.10 28.06
C ASN A 97 -6.16 21.57 29.13
N ASP A 98 -7.28 22.16 28.72
CA ASP A 98 -8.45 22.45 29.54
C ASP A 98 -9.69 22.04 28.73
N ALA A 99 -10.09 20.77 28.87
CA ALA A 99 -11.15 20.21 28.05
C ALA A 99 -12.50 20.89 28.30
N ALA A 100 -12.76 21.35 29.53
CA ALA A 100 -14.00 22.04 29.89
C ALA A 100 -14.15 23.40 29.18
N LYS A 101 -13.04 24.07 28.84
CA LYS A 101 -13.03 25.35 28.11
C LYS A 101 -12.89 25.20 26.59
N ASP A 102 -12.58 24.01 26.07
CA ASP A 102 -12.47 23.83 24.62
C ASP A 102 -13.89 23.81 23.99
N PRO A 103 -14.21 24.73 23.06
CA PRO A 103 -15.54 24.82 22.46
C PRO A 103 -15.91 23.57 21.62
N ARG A 104 -14.92 22.75 21.26
CA ARG A 104 -15.12 21.50 20.53
C ARG A 104 -15.37 20.33 21.48
N PHE A 105 -15.24 20.48 22.79
CA PHE A 105 -15.43 19.40 23.73
C PHE A 105 -16.88 18.86 23.70
N TYR A 106 -17.01 17.53 23.66
CA TYR A 106 -18.32 16.86 23.62
C TYR A 106 -18.57 16.14 24.96
N PRO A 107 -19.26 16.79 25.91
CA PRO A 107 -19.35 16.33 27.30
C PRO A 107 -20.31 15.15 27.52
N ASN A 108 -21.09 14.74 26.52
CA ASN A 108 -22.11 13.71 26.71
C ASN A 108 -21.49 12.35 27.05
N VAL A 109 -20.33 12.02 26.47
CA VAL A 109 -19.61 10.77 26.76
C VAL A 109 -19.04 10.78 28.17
N SER A 110 -18.38 11.86 28.59
CA SER A 110 -17.80 11.99 29.93
C SER A 110 -18.87 11.99 31.04
N ARG A 111 -20.02 12.64 30.79
CA ARG A 111 -21.18 12.60 31.70
C ARG A 111 -21.78 11.20 31.81
N ALA A 112 -21.95 10.48 30.70
CA ALA A 112 -22.48 9.11 30.70
C ALA A 112 -21.57 8.14 31.48
N MET A 113 -20.26 8.41 31.48
CA MET A 113 -19.25 7.58 32.14
C MET A 113 -18.98 8.00 33.59
N GLY A 114 -19.55 9.11 34.08
CA GLY A 114 -19.26 9.65 35.41
C GLY A 114 -17.79 10.00 35.61
N TYR A 115 -17.08 10.32 34.52
CA TYR A 115 -15.63 10.52 34.50
C TYR A 115 -15.29 11.94 34.05
N GLU A 116 -14.43 12.63 34.80
CA GLU A 116 -14.05 14.01 34.50
C GLU A 116 -12.84 14.07 33.56
N VAL A 117 -13.00 14.70 32.40
CA VAL A 117 -11.92 14.95 31.45
C VAL A 117 -11.33 16.33 31.72
N ARG A 118 -10.10 16.38 32.26
CA ARG A 118 -9.34 17.60 32.56
C ARG A 118 -8.51 18.06 31.36
N ASN A 119 -7.71 17.15 30.80
CA ASN A 119 -6.94 17.38 29.59
C ASN A 119 -7.00 16.19 28.63
N LEU A 120 -6.83 16.45 27.34
CA LEU A 120 -7.01 15.47 26.28
C LEU A 120 -6.06 15.74 25.10
N LEU A 121 -5.42 14.69 24.60
CA LEU A 121 -4.68 14.69 23.34
C LEU A 121 -5.33 13.68 22.40
N CYS A 122 -5.70 14.12 21.21
CA CYS A 122 -6.37 13.29 20.21
C CYS A 122 -5.58 13.32 18.89
N ALA A 123 -5.31 12.16 18.32
CA ALA A 123 -4.59 12.02 17.06
C ALA A 123 -5.36 11.12 16.07
N PRO A 124 -5.26 11.37 14.76
CA PRO A 124 -5.99 10.59 13.77
C PRO A 124 -5.23 9.31 13.39
N LEU A 125 -5.98 8.23 13.17
CA LEU A 125 -5.48 7.02 12.51
C LEU A 125 -5.64 7.19 11.01
N VAL A 126 -4.59 7.59 10.29
CA VAL A 126 -4.66 7.87 8.85
C VAL A 126 -3.83 6.85 8.07
N VAL A 127 -4.46 6.24 7.06
CA VAL A 127 -3.78 5.38 6.08
C VAL A 127 -4.15 5.86 4.68
N LYS A 128 -3.14 6.09 3.82
CA LYS A 128 -3.34 6.53 2.42
C LYS A 128 -4.33 7.72 2.27
N GLY A 129 -4.29 8.68 3.20
CA GLY A 129 -5.17 9.86 3.20
C GLY A 129 -6.59 9.65 3.75
N ARG A 130 -6.94 8.42 4.14
CA ARG A 130 -8.21 8.06 4.78
C ARG A 130 -8.05 7.96 6.30
N SER A 131 -8.92 8.63 7.05
CA SER A 131 -9.01 8.42 8.50
C SER A 131 -9.82 7.16 8.80
N LEU A 132 -9.23 6.22 9.54
CA LEU A 132 -9.88 5.02 10.06
C LEU A 132 -10.57 5.28 11.42
N GLY A 133 -10.13 6.32 12.12
CA GLY A 133 -10.52 6.59 13.49
C GLY A 133 -9.62 7.61 14.17
N VAL A 134 -9.73 7.69 15.49
CA VAL A 134 -8.84 8.48 16.34
C VAL A 134 -8.38 7.68 17.55
N VAL A 135 -7.22 8.07 18.08
CA VAL A 135 -6.74 7.68 19.40
C VAL A 135 -6.82 8.89 20.32
N GLN A 136 -7.32 8.69 21.52
CA GLN A 136 -7.38 9.71 22.57
C GLN A 136 -6.58 9.27 23.79
N LEU A 137 -5.83 10.21 24.33
CA LEU A 137 -5.16 10.14 25.62
C LEU A 137 -5.81 11.16 26.55
N ILE A 138 -6.18 10.73 27.76
CA ILE A 138 -7.03 11.50 28.65
C ILE A 138 -6.39 11.59 30.03
N ASN A 139 -6.36 12.80 30.59
CA ASN A 139 -5.84 13.11 31.92
C ASN A 139 -4.40 12.63 32.13
N LYS A 140 -3.44 13.31 31.51
CA LYS A 140 -2.01 13.09 31.74
C LYS A 140 -1.67 13.31 33.23
N HIS A 141 -0.93 12.38 33.82
CA HIS A 141 -0.54 12.44 35.24
C HIS A 141 0.50 13.54 35.52
N ASP A 142 1.44 13.72 34.58
CA ASP A 142 2.60 14.61 34.76
C ASP A 142 2.37 16.04 34.21
N GLY A 143 1.11 16.51 34.18
CA GLY A 143 0.75 17.88 33.78
C GLY A 143 0.03 17.99 32.43
N ALA A 144 0.40 18.99 31.61
CA ALA A 144 -0.25 19.25 30.32
C ALA A 144 0.36 18.42 29.18
N PHE A 145 -0.44 18.13 28.15
CA PHE A 145 0.08 17.58 26.90
C PHE A 145 0.87 18.65 26.14
N THR A 146 1.99 18.23 25.58
CA THR A 146 2.94 19.06 24.85
C THR A 146 2.87 18.76 23.34
N PRO A 147 3.36 19.66 22.48
CA PRO A 147 3.50 19.38 21.04
C PRO A 147 4.35 18.14 20.75
N ASP A 148 5.28 17.81 21.64
CA ASP A 148 6.12 16.63 21.53
C ASP A 148 5.36 15.32 21.82
N ASP A 149 4.45 15.35 22.80
CA ASP A 149 3.50 14.25 23.02
C ASP A 149 2.62 14.03 21.77
N ALA A 150 2.15 15.11 21.14
CA ALA A 150 1.37 15.01 19.92
C ALA A 150 2.17 14.40 18.75
N ARG A 151 3.43 14.79 18.56
CA ARG A 151 4.30 14.21 17.52
C ARG A 151 4.51 12.71 17.74
N ARG A 152 4.83 12.29 18.96
CA ARG A 152 4.99 10.87 19.29
C ARG A 152 3.70 10.09 19.01
N LEU A 153 2.55 10.61 19.46
CA LEU A 153 1.28 9.94 19.27
C LEU A 153 0.91 9.81 17.79
N VAL A 154 1.17 10.83 16.96
CA VAL A 154 0.94 10.78 15.50
C VAL A 154 1.81 9.73 14.82
N ALA A 155 3.09 9.65 15.19
CA ALA A 155 4.01 8.64 14.64
C ALA A 155 3.48 7.22 14.93
N MET A 156 3.03 6.97 16.16
CA MET A 156 2.42 5.69 16.53
C MET A 156 1.12 5.44 15.76
N CYS A 157 0.22 6.44 15.70
CA CYS A 157 -1.05 6.33 15.00
C CYS A 157 -0.88 5.97 13.51
N SER A 158 0.21 6.41 12.88
CA SER A 158 0.53 6.09 11.48
C SER A 158 0.78 4.58 11.30
N ILE A 159 1.56 3.98 12.20
CA ILE A 159 1.89 2.55 12.17
C ILE A 159 0.66 1.70 12.48
N ILE A 160 -0.10 2.14 13.49
CA ILE A 160 -1.34 1.49 13.91
C ILE A 160 -2.37 1.50 12.79
N ALA A 161 -2.53 2.62 12.10
CA ALA A 161 -3.47 2.74 10.99
C ALA A 161 -3.15 1.78 9.84
N VAL A 162 -1.86 1.65 9.48
CA VAL A 162 -1.42 0.70 8.44
C VAL A 162 -1.77 -0.73 8.82
N ALA A 163 -1.56 -1.12 10.06
CA ALA A 163 -1.82 -2.48 10.48
C ALA A 163 -3.29 -2.82 10.67
N LEU A 164 -4.09 -1.88 11.18
CA LEU A 164 -5.53 -2.03 11.23
C LEU A 164 -6.12 -2.20 9.82
N GLU A 165 -5.59 -1.46 8.84
CA GLU A 165 -5.98 -1.62 7.44
C GLU A 165 -5.55 -3.01 6.90
N ASN A 166 -4.34 -3.47 7.21
CA ASN A 166 -3.88 -4.79 6.79
C ASN A 166 -4.70 -5.93 7.41
N ALA A 167 -5.00 -5.86 8.71
CA ALA A 167 -5.82 -6.84 9.41
C ALA A 167 -7.25 -6.88 8.82
N ARG A 168 -7.84 -5.71 8.57
CA ARG A 168 -9.14 -5.61 7.91
C ARG A 168 -9.13 -6.20 6.50
N LEU A 169 -8.11 -5.91 5.69
CA LEU A 169 -7.98 -6.47 4.35
C LEU A 169 -7.85 -8.00 4.40
N PHE A 170 -7.13 -8.52 5.39
CA PHE A 170 -6.98 -9.96 5.60
C PHE A 170 -8.30 -10.63 6.06
N GLU A 171 -9.04 -10.00 6.98
CA GLU A 171 -10.38 -10.45 7.38
C GLU A 171 -11.33 -10.48 6.18
N LEU A 172 -11.33 -9.42 5.36
CA LEU A 172 -12.14 -9.36 4.15
C LEU A 172 -11.76 -10.44 3.14
N GLU A 173 -10.47 -10.68 2.92
CA GLU A 173 -9.99 -11.74 2.02
C GLU A 173 -10.39 -13.13 2.55
N ARG A 174 -10.28 -13.35 3.86
CA ARG A 174 -10.68 -14.60 4.52
C ARG A 174 -12.17 -14.84 4.39
N ASP A 175 -13.00 -13.83 4.63
CA ASP A 175 -14.45 -13.91 4.49
C ASP A 175 -14.85 -14.18 3.04
N HIS A 176 -14.20 -13.50 2.08
CA HIS A 176 -14.41 -13.74 0.66
C HIS A 176 -14.03 -15.17 0.25
N ARG A 177 -12.90 -15.69 0.77
CA ARG A 177 -12.46 -17.06 0.53
C ARG A 177 -13.41 -18.07 1.15
N GLN A 178 -13.91 -17.82 2.35
CA GLN A 178 -14.90 -18.68 3.01
C GLN A 178 -16.21 -18.70 2.23
N LEU A 179 -16.68 -17.54 1.76
CA LEU A 179 -17.86 -17.43 0.90
C LEU A 179 -17.71 -18.26 -0.38
N LEU A 180 -16.54 -18.20 -1.04
CA LEU A 180 -16.27 -19.01 -2.23
C LEU A 180 -16.27 -20.52 -1.92
N LEU A 181 -15.71 -20.93 -0.78
CA LEU A 181 -15.73 -22.32 -0.34
C LEU A 181 -17.16 -22.79 -0.01
N ASP A 182 -17.97 -21.96 0.62
CA ASP A 182 -19.38 -22.26 0.92
C ASP A 182 -20.21 -22.36 -0.36
N ILE A 183 -19.94 -21.52 -1.37
CA ILE A 183 -20.55 -21.60 -2.70
C ILE A 183 -20.15 -22.91 -3.39
N ILE A 184 -18.86 -23.27 -3.40
CA ILE A 184 -18.38 -24.52 -3.99
C ILE A 184 -19.02 -25.73 -3.29
N ALA A 185 -19.06 -25.72 -1.95
CA ALA A 185 -19.70 -26.78 -1.17
C ALA A 185 -21.22 -26.89 -1.45
N SER A 186 -21.90 -25.76 -1.71
CA SER A 186 -23.33 -25.75 -2.07
C SER A 186 -23.60 -26.30 -3.47
N ILE A 187 -22.64 -26.16 -4.39
CA ILE A 187 -22.72 -26.69 -5.76
C ILE A 187 -22.43 -28.20 -5.78
N GLU A 188 -21.46 -28.65 -4.98
CA GLU A 188 -21.11 -30.07 -4.84
C GLU A 188 -22.14 -30.88 -4.03
N GLY A 189 -22.85 -30.24 -3.10
CA GLY A 189 -23.78 -30.87 -2.17
C GLY A 189 -25.16 -31.26 -2.70
N GLY A 190 -25.50 -30.95 -3.96
CA GLY A 190 -26.73 -31.41 -4.62
C GLY A 190 -28.03 -30.83 -4.04
N PHE A 191 -28.53 -29.75 -4.64
CA PHE A 191 -29.95 -29.39 -4.81
C PHE A 191 -30.97 -29.84 -3.74
N LEU A 192 -30.79 -29.52 -2.46
CA LEU A 192 -31.87 -29.56 -1.46
C LEU A 192 -31.70 -28.43 -0.43
N ASP A 193 -32.11 -27.22 -0.79
CA ASP A 193 -32.96 -26.29 0.01
C ASP A 193 -32.87 -24.88 -0.60
N THR A 194 -33.39 -24.74 -1.82
CA THR A 194 -33.34 -23.51 -2.65
C THR A 194 -33.91 -22.29 -1.92
N THR A 195 -34.81 -22.47 -0.96
CA THR A 195 -35.50 -21.37 -0.28
C THR A 195 -34.64 -20.72 0.82
N ARG A 196 -33.89 -21.51 1.59
CA ARG A 196 -32.99 -20.99 2.62
C ARG A 196 -31.71 -20.41 2.02
N GLY A 197 -31.18 -21.03 0.97
CA GLY A 197 -30.06 -20.49 0.19
C GLY A 197 -30.41 -19.12 -0.42
N LEU A 198 -31.59 -18.98 -1.04
CA LEU A 198 -32.05 -17.71 -1.59
C LEU A 198 -32.40 -16.65 -0.53
N GLN A 199 -32.90 -17.04 0.64
CA GLN A 199 -33.15 -16.10 1.73
C GLN A 199 -31.85 -15.61 2.40
N ALA A 200 -30.86 -16.48 2.56
CA ALA A 200 -29.53 -16.09 3.02
C ALA A 200 -28.80 -15.23 1.97
N LEU A 201 -28.95 -15.55 0.68
CA LEU A 201 -28.43 -14.75 -0.44
C LEU A 201 -29.09 -13.37 -0.48
N ASN A 202 -30.43 -13.28 -0.41
CA ASN A 202 -31.13 -12.00 -0.38
C ASN A 202 -30.84 -11.21 0.88
N LYS A 203 -30.69 -11.84 2.05
CA LYS A 203 -30.33 -11.13 3.28
C LYS A 203 -28.87 -10.67 3.23
N ALA A 204 -27.95 -11.44 2.67
CA ALA A 204 -26.55 -11.04 2.48
C ALA A 204 -26.41 -9.92 1.43
N ILE A 205 -27.17 -9.99 0.33
CA ILE A 205 -27.27 -8.94 -0.68
C ILE A 205 -27.92 -7.68 -0.08
N ASP A 206 -28.99 -7.78 0.70
CA ASP A 206 -29.68 -6.62 1.31
C ASP A 206 -28.88 -6.05 2.51
N THR A 207 -28.03 -6.85 3.17
CA THR A 207 -27.08 -6.38 4.21
C THR A 207 -25.81 -5.79 3.58
N GLN A 208 -25.35 -6.29 2.43
CA GLN A 208 -24.29 -5.66 1.63
C GLN A 208 -24.80 -4.38 0.95
N GLU A 209 -25.96 -4.37 0.31
CA GLU A 209 -26.51 -3.21 -0.42
C GLU A 209 -26.81 -2.03 0.52
N ARG A 210 -27.14 -2.29 1.79
CA ARG A 210 -27.31 -1.23 2.81
C ARG A 210 -25.99 -0.75 3.41
N ALA A 211 -24.93 -1.55 3.40
CA ALA A 211 -23.58 -1.15 3.81
C ALA A 211 -22.77 -0.49 2.66
N VAL A 212 -23.13 -0.78 1.41
CA VAL A 212 -22.44 -0.35 0.17
C VAL A 212 -22.98 0.99 -0.37
N ARG A 213 -24.07 1.53 0.17
CA ARG A 213 -24.60 2.86 -0.21
C ARG A 213 -23.85 4.06 0.35
N ASN A 214 -22.64 3.88 0.89
CA ASN A 214 -21.77 4.98 1.27
C ASN A 214 -20.58 5.07 0.32
N PHE A 215 -20.77 5.85 -0.74
CA PHE A 215 -19.77 6.71 -1.37
C PHE A 215 -18.31 6.19 -1.45
N PHE A 216 -18.12 4.96 -1.93
CA PHE A 216 -16.79 4.36 -2.15
C PHE A 216 -16.12 5.03 -3.36
N ASN A 217 -14.90 5.54 -3.20
CA ASN A 217 -14.13 6.11 -4.31
C ASN A 217 -13.13 5.06 -4.83
N PRO A 218 -13.31 4.51 -6.05
CA PRO A 218 -12.47 3.44 -6.57
C PRO A 218 -11.13 3.91 -7.15
N TYR A 219 -10.93 5.23 -7.31
CA TYR A 219 -9.70 5.75 -7.90
C TYR A 219 -8.56 5.78 -6.87
N ILE A 220 -7.38 5.37 -7.34
CA ILE A 220 -6.16 5.29 -6.54
C ILE A 220 -5.13 6.24 -7.15
N ALA A 221 -4.60 7.19 -6.37
CA ALA A 221 -3.57 8.11 -6.85
C ALA A 221 -2.29 8.01 -6.02
N GLY A 222 -1.14 8.03 -6.70
CA GLY A 222 0.18 8.13 -6.04
C GLY A 222 0.77 6.84 -5.51
N VAL A 223 0.10 5.70 -5.66
CA VAL A 223 0.65 4.36 -5.37
C VAL A 223 0.64 3.49 -6.62
N PRO A 224 1.55 2.50 -6.73
CA PRO A 224 1.54 1.55 -7.84
C PRO A 224 0.23 0.75 -7.89
N LEU A 225 -0.31 0.54 -9.10
CA LEU A 225 -1.52 -0.24 -9.32
C LEU A 225 -1.17 -1.74 -9.33
N ILE A 226 -1.49 -2.40 -8.23
CA ILE A 226 -1.31 -3.85 -8.07
C ILE A 226 -2.53 -4.59 -8.67
N GLN A 227 -3.72 -4.00 -8.59
CA GLN A 227 -4.96 -4.56 -9.13
C GLN A 227 -5.00 -4.46 -10.67
N PRO A 228 -5.09 -5.60 -11.37
CA PRO A 228 -5.09 -5.64 -12.83
C PRO A 228 -6.31 -5.02 -13.47
N GLU A 229 -7.44 -5.08 -12.78
CA GLU A 229 -8.74 -4.58 -13.26
C GLU A 229 -8.71 -3.05 -13.39
N LEU A 230 -7.78 -2.39 -12.70
CA LEU A 230 -7.56 -0.94 -12.75
C LEU A 230 -6.40 -0.55 -13.68
N PHE A 231 -5.81 -1.50 -14.42
CA PHE A 231 -4.65 -1.29 -15.28
C PHE A 231 -5.03 -1.29 -16.78
N PHE A 232 -5.25 -0.09 -17.32
CA PHE A 232 -5.81 0.12 -18.67
C PHE A 232 -4.75 0.41 -19.73
N GLY A 233 -5.07 0.08 -20.99
CA GLY A 233 -4.34 0.50 -22.19
C GLY A 233 -2.93 -0.05 -22.41
N ARG A 234 -2.46 -0.95 -21.53
CA ARG A 234 -1.08 -1.48 -21.58
C ARG A 234 -0.97 -2.96 -21.91
N GLN A 235 -2.09 -3.64 -22.19
CA GLN A 235 -2.10 -5.09 -22.41
C GLN A 235 -1.20 -5.51 -23.58
N ARG A 236 -1.34 -4.84 -24.74
CA ARG A 236 -0.48 -5.10 -25.91
C ARG A 236 1.02 -4.90 -25.61
N LEU A 237 1.35 -3.96 -24.73
CA LEU A 237 2.73 -3.69 -24.35
C LEU A 237 3.27 -4.75 -23.38
N LEU A 238 2.45 -5.21 -22.43
CA LEU A 238 2.76 -6.35 -21.56
C LEU A 238 3.02 -7.61 -22.38
N ASP A 239 2.13 -7.93 -23.33
CA ASP A 239 2.26 -9.09 -24.21
C ASP A 239 3.56 -9.01 -25.03
N ARG A 240 3.86 -7.84 -25.60
CA ARG A 240 5.11 -7.60 -26.31
C ARG A 240 6.32 -7.83 -25.41
N VAL A 241 6.33 -7.27 -24.20
CA VAL A 241 7.42 -7.42 -23.23
C VAL A 241 7.64 -8.90 -22.88
N LEU A 242 6.57 -9.63 -22.57
CA LEU A 242 6.62 -11.06 -22.24
C LEU A 242 7.20 -11.87 -23.41
N SER A 243 6.77 -11.59 -24.65
CA SER A 243 7.24 -12.32 -25.84
C SER A 243 8.75 -12.20 -26.11
N VAL A 244 9.39 -11.11 -25.64
CA VAL A 244 10.83 -10.86 -25.88
C VAL A 244 11.71 -11.10 -24.65
N LEU A 245 11.11 -11.30 -23.47
CA LEU A 245 11.80 -11.45 -22.19
C LEU A 245 12.69 -12.70 -22.13
N HIS A 246 12.36 -13.73 -22.90
CA HIS A 246 13.09 -15.00 -22.92
C HIS A 246 14.58 -14.83 -23.23
N ASN A 247 14.94 -13.87 -24.09
CA ASN A 247 16.31 -13.73 -24.59
C ASN A 247 16.90 -12.34 -24.36
N ASN A 248 16.11 -11.38 -23.88
CA ASN A 248 16.53 -9.99 -23.83
C ASN A 248 16.37 -9.41 -22.42
N SER A 249 17.32 -8.58 -22.03
CA SER A 249 17.09 -7.62 -20.96
C SER A 249 16.46 -6.36 -21.55
N LEU A 250 15.50 -5.79 -20.84
CA LEU A 250 14.64 -4.71 -21.35
C LEU A 250 14.78 -3.46 -20.50
N LEU A 251 14.70 -2.30 -21.13
CA LEU A 251 14.58 -1.00 -20.45
C LEU A 251 13.22 -0.40 -20.76
N ILE A 252 12.36 -0.28 -19.76
CA ILE A 252 11.10 0.47 -19.84
C ILE A 252 11.40 1.94 -19.53
N TYR A 253 11.17 2.81 -20.49
CA TYR A 253 11.37 4.26 -20.30
C TYR A 253 10.11 5.06 -20.59
N GLY A 254 10.01 6.24 -20.00
CA GLY A 254 8.89 7.15 -20.22
C GLY A 254 8.86 8.26 -19.16
N GLU A 255 7.92 9.20 -19.31
CA GLU A 255 7.78 10.34 -18.41
C GLU A 255 7.59 9.92 -16.94
N ARG A 256 7.93 10.83 -16.02
CA ARG A 256 7.60 10.66 -14.59
C ARG A 256 6.09 10.47 -14.45
N ARG A 257 5.68 9.55 -13.57
CA ARG A 257 4.26 9.26 -13.26
C ARG A 257 3.42 8.70 -14.41
N ILE A 258 4.04 8.22 -15.49
CA ILE A 258 3.34 7.57 -16.62
C ILE A 258 2.84 6.13 -16.31
N GLY A 259 3.19 5.60 -15.13
CA GLY A 259 2.77 4.26 -14.68
C GLY A 259 3.83 3.16 -14.81
N LYS A 260 5.13 3.51 -14.85
CA LYS A 260 6.24 2.54 -14.95
C LYS A 260 6.25 1.52 -13.81
N THR A 261 6.15 1.97 -12.56
CA THR A 261 6.09 1.09 -11.39
C THR A 261 4.90 0.15 -11.47
N SER A 262 3.69 0.69 -11.73
CA SER A 262 2.48 -0.12 -11.95
C SER A 262 2.68 -1.17 -13.06
N PHE A 263 3.34 -0.80 -14.16
CA PHE A 263 3.66 -1.73 -15.25
C PHE A 263 4.58 -2.87 -14.78
N LEU A 264 5.62 -2.58 -13.99
CA LEU A 264 6.49 -3.61 -13.41
C LEU A 264 5.75 -4.54 -12.45
N TYR A 265 4.83 -4.03 -11.64
CA TYR A 265 3.98 -4.85 -10.76
C TYR A 265 3.10 -5.82 -11.57
N GLN A 266 2.45 -5.33 -12.64
CA GLN A 266 1.66 -6.20 -13.52
C GLN A 266 2.53 -7.23 -14.21
N LEU A 267 3.71 -6.82 -14.68
CA LEU A 267 4.66 -7.73 -15.32
C LEU A 267 5.17 -8.81 -14.34
N ARG A 268 5.48 -8.46 -13.09
CA ARG A 268 5.86 -9.42 -12.04
C ARG A 268 4.85 -10.54 -11.92
N ARG A 269 3.56 -10.19 -11.88
CA ARG A 269 2.47 -11.15 -11.77
C ARG A 269 2.35 -12.03 -13.01
N LEU A 270 2.41 -11.44 -14.20
CA LEU A 270 2.32 -12.20 -15.45
C LEU A 270 3.52 -13.12 -15.68
N VAL A 271 4.73 -12.66 -15.34
CA VAL A 271 5.96 -13.48 -15.38
C VAL A 271 5.87 -14.64 -14.39
N ALA A 272 5.32 -14.43 -13.19
CA ALA A 272 5.12 -15.50 -12.21
C ALA A 272 4.11 -16.56 -12.69
N ALA A 273 3.06 -16.14 -13.39
CA ALA A 273 2.01 -17.00 -13.92
C ALA A 273 2.35 -17.61 -15.30
N ASN A 274 3.44 -17.17 -15.94
CA ASN A 274 3.80 -17.58 -17.28
C ASN A 274 4.14 -19.07 -17.34
N GLN A 275 3.44 -19.81 -18.20
CA GLN A 275 3.69 -21.22 -18.46
C GLN A 275 4.55 -21.34 -19.72
N ASP A 276 5.87 -21.28 -19.56
CA ASP A 276 6.82 -21.51 -20.64
C ASP A 276 7.31 -22.98 -20.64
N ASP A 277 7.53 -23.54 -21.83
CA ASP A 277 7.96 -24.93 -21.97
C ASP A 277 9.42 -25.16 -21.58
N THR A 278 10.26 -24.13 -21.70
CA THR A 278 11.71 -24.21 -21.50
C THR A 278 12.13 -23.72 -20.11
N TYR A 279 11.54 -22.62 -19.66
CA TYR A 279 11.94 -21.89 -18.48
C TYR A 279 10.86 -21.92 -17.39
N SER A 280 11.33 -21.87 -16.15
CA SER A 280 10.49 -21.40 -15.05
C SER A 280 11.00 -20.08 -14.52
N PHE A 281 10.19 -19.06 -14.73
CA PHE A 281 10.52 -17.70 -14.35
C PHE A 281 10.33 -17.46 -12.86
N VAL A 282 11.32 -16.82 -12.23
CA VAL A 282 11.25 -16.29 -10.87
C VAL A 282 11.36 -14.77 -10.98
N PRO A 283 10.26 -14.03 -10.92
CA PRO A 283 10.33 -12.57 -10.94
C PRO A 283 10.75 -12.04 -9.57
N VAL A 284 11.75 -11.16 -9.58
CA VAL A 284 12.31 -10.51 -8.39
C VAL A 284 12.15 -9.02 -8.56
N TYR A 285 11.34 -8.40 -7.71
CA TYR A 285 11.15 -6.95 -7.74
C TYR A 285 12.12 -6.26 -6.78
N VAL A 286 12.77 -5.20 -7.25
CA VAL A 286 13.67 -4.37 -6.45
C VAL A 286 13.37 -2.92 -6.76
N ASP A 287 13.00 -2.15 -5.74
CA ASP A 287 12.94 -0.71 -5.82
C ASP A 287 14.31 -0.15 -5.38
N LEU A 288 14.96 0.62 -6.26
CA LEU A 288 16.25 1.21 -5.96
C LEU A 288 16.14 2.57 -5.26
N GLN A 289 14.92 3.09 -5.06
CA GLN A 289 14.70 4.38 -4.43
C GLN A 289 15.33 4.46 -3.04
N GLY A 290 16.30 5.37 -2.88
CA GLY A 290 16.99 5.58 -1.59
C GLY A 290 18.02 4.50 -1.24
N VAL A 291 18.30 3.56 -2.13
CA VAL A 291 19.35 2.56 -1.93
C VAL A 291 20.71 3.22 -2.09
N ASP A 292 21.57 3.06 -1.09
CA ASP A 292 22.96 3.52 -1.14
C ASP A 292 23.85 2.53 -1.91
N GLU A 293 24.89 3.04 -2.57
CA GLU A 293 25.81 2.23 -3.36
C GLU A 293 26.45 1.09 -2.53
N SER A 294 26.79 1.35 -1.27
CA SER A 294 27.47 0.39 -0.39
C SER A 294 26.62 -0.85 -0.06
N VAL A 295 25.30 -0.71 -0.12
CA VAL A 295 24.34 -1.79 0.20
C VAL A 295 23.59 -2.30 -1.03
N PHE A 296 23.84 -1.74 -2.22
CA PHE A 296 23.15 -2.10 -3.46
C PHE A 296 23.14 -3.61 -3.74
N PHE A 297 24.32 -4.23 -3.73
CA PHE A 297 24.45 -5.66 -4.02
C PHE A 297 23.81 -6.55 -2.95
N ARG A 298 23.86 -6.11 -1.69
CA ARG A 298 23.20 -6.78 -0.59
C ARG A 298 21.68 -6.76 -0.77
N THR A 299 21.13 -5.57 -1.01
CA THR A 299 19.69 -5.34 -1.26
C THR A 299 19.19 -6.19 -2.44
N LEU A 300 19.98 -6.26 -3.52
CA LEU A 300 19.66 -7.09 -4.68
C LEU A 300 19.54 -8.58 -4.31
N VAL A 301 20.50 -9.13 -3.55
CA VAL A 301 20.47 -10.54 -3.18
C VAL A 301 19.41 -10.82 -2.11
N GLU A 302 19.18 -9.91 -1.17
CA GLU A 302 18.06 -10.01 -0.20
C GLU A 302 16.72 -10.14 -0.91
N ALA A 303 16.46 -9.32 -1.92
CA ALA A 303 15.24 -9.41 -2.72
C ALA A 303 15.13 -10.75 -3.49
N ILE A 304 16.24 -11.26 -4.03
CA ILE A 304 16.27 -12.58 -4.68
C ILE A 304 15.94 -13.67 -3.66
N VAL A 305 16.57 -13.62 -2.48
CA VAL A 305 16.36 -14.58 -1.39
C VAL A 305 14.90 -14.59 -0.95
N GLU A 306 14.30 -13.42 -0.77
CA GLU A 306 12.88 -13.28 -0.41
C GLU A 306 11.97 -13.91 -1.47
N ALA A 307 12.23 -13.62 -2.75
CA ALA A 307 11.48 -14.24 -3.86
C ALA A 307 11.67 -15.76 -3.93
N CYS A 308 12.84 -16.27 -3.53
CA CYS A 308 13.14 -17.70 -3.49
C CYS A 308 12.45 -18.44 -2.34
N ARG A 309 12.24 -17.83 -1.16
CA ARG A 309 11.62 -18.50 0.01
C ARG A 309 10.26 -19.11 -0.28
N VAL A 310 9.50 -18.46 -1.16
CA VAL A 310 8.19 -18.95 -1.61
C VAL A 310 8.30 -20.28 -2.39
N ARG A 311 9.44 -20.54 -3.02
CA ARG A 311 9.68 -21.71 -3.87
C ARG A 311 10.57 -22.77 -3.24
N VAL A 312 11.36 -22.39 -2.24
CA VAL A 312 12.31 -23.27 -1.55
C VAL A 312 12.17 -23.06 -0.05
N ALA A 313 11.65 -24.09 0.64
CA ALA A 313 11.40 -24.04 2.08
C ALA A 313 12.67 -23.92 2.94
N VAL A 314 13.81 -24.46 2.45
CA VAL A 314 15.10 -24.41 3.12
C VAL A 314 16.12 -23.74 2.20
N LEU A 315 16.51 -22.51 2.56
CA LEU A 315 17.54 -21.80 1.82
C LEU A 315 18.94 -22.37 2.16
N PRO A 316 19.83 -22.50 1.16
CA PRO A 316 21.21 -22.89 1.41
C PRO A 316 21.93 -21.84 2.27
N ALA A 317 23.02 -22.22 2.94
CA ALA A 317 23.84 -21.29 3.70
C ALA A 317 24.49 -20.26 2.75
N LEU A 318 24.00 -19.01 2.81
CA LEU A 318 24.48 -17.90 1.98
C LEU A 318 25.49 -17.05 2.76
N ARG A 319 26.44 -16.42 2.06
CA ARG A 319 27.32 -15.43 2.70
C ARG A 319 26.54 -14.22 3.20
N LEU A 320 25.42 -13.90 2.55
CA LEU A 320 24.47 -12.89 3.01
C LEU A 320 24.06 -13.07 4.49
N GLN A 321 24.00 -14.30 4.99
CA GLN A 321 23.57 -14.60 6.36
C GLN A 321 24.69 -14.42 7.40
N SER A 322 25.92 -14.17 6.98
CA SER A 322 27.01 -13.84 7.89
C SER A 322 26.95 -12.35 8.26
N ASN A 323 27.18 -12.00 9.53
CA ASN A 323 27.31 -10.61 10.01
C ASN A 323 28.59 -9.91 9.49
N TYR A 324 29.02 -10.24 8.28
CA TYR A 324 30.26 -9.77 7.68
C TYR A 324 30.04 -8.35 7.13
N GLU A 325 30.82 -7.39 7.61
CA GLU A 325 30.89 -6.06 6.98
C GLU A 325 31.50 -6.20 5.58
N GLY A 326 30.84 -5.64 4.56
CA GLY A 326 31.37 -5.57 3.19
C GLY A 326 30.90 -6.68 2.24
N TYR A 327 29.60 -6.98 2.20
CA TYR A 327 29.01 -7.86 1.18
C TYR A 327 29.23 -7.29 -0.23
N GLY A 328 30.13 -7.90 -1.00
CA GLY A 328 30.59 -7.37 -2.28
C GLY A 328 30.18 -8.19 -3.49
N PHE A 329 30.57 -7.72 -4.67
CA PHE A 329 30.31 -8.40 -5.94
C PHE A 329 30.76 -9.88 -6.01
N PRO A 330 31.93 -10.29 -5.45
CA PRO A 330 32.30 -11.70 -5.41
C PRO A 330 31.32 -12.57 -4.62
N ASP A 331 30.75 -12.03 -3.55
CA ASP A 331 29.77 -12.72 -2.71
C ASP A 331 28.44 -12.88 -3.44
N VAL A 332 27.99 -11.83 -4.14
CA VAL A 332 26.81 -11.87 -5.03
C VAL A 332 26.95 -13.01 -6.03
N ARG A 333 28.10 -13.11 -6.72
CA ARG A 333 28.31 -14.16 -7.71
C ARG A 333 28.20 -15.56 -7.11
N ARG A 334 28.73 -15.76 -5.90
CA ARG A 334 28.68 -17.05 -5.20
C ARG A 334 27.27 -17.39 -4.74
N ASP A 335 26.62 -16.45 -4.05
CA ASP A 335 25.28 -16.66 -3.49
C ASP A 335 24.25 -16.83 -4.60
N LEU A 336 24.36 -16.07 -5.70
CA LEU A 336 23.49 -16.23 -6.88
C LEU A 336 23.59 -17.62 -7.49
N GLY A 337 24.80 -18.15 -7.69
CA GLY A 337 24.99 -19.51 -8.21
C GLY A 337 24.42 -20.57 -7.26
N THR A 338 24.57 -20.37 -5.95
CA THR A 338 24.02 -21.25 -4.91
C THR A 338 22.49 -21.23 -4.92
N LEU A 339 21.88 -20.04 -5.04
CA LEU A 339 20.43 -19.86 -5.11
C LEU A 339 19.82 -20.48 -6.37
N ILE A 340 20.41 -20.22 -7.53
CA ILE A 340 19.95 -20.80 -8.79
C ILE A 340 20.07 -22.32 -8.76
N GLY A 341 21.18 -22.87 -8.24
CA GLY A 341 21.36 -24.31 -8.08
C GLY A 341 20.31 -24.93 -7.16
N ALA A 342 20.02 -24.29 -6.02
CA ALA A 342 18.98 -24.75 -5.09
C ALA A 342 17.59 -24.71 -5.71
N LEU A 343 17.25 -23.62 -6.40
CA LEU A 343 15.99 -23.49 -7.15
C LEU A 343 15.87 -24.58 -8.22
N GLN A 344 16.94 -24.86 -8.97
CA GLN A 344 16.93 -25.90 -10.00
C GLN A 344 16.75 -27.30 -9.38
N SER A 345 17.40 -27.57 -8.25
CA SER A 345 17.36 -28.87 -7.57
C SER A 345 16.02 -29.14 -6.87
N ALA A 346 15.30 -28.08 -6.47
CA ALA A 346 13.98 -28.19 -5.86
C ALA A 346 12.87 -28.54 -6.88
N ARG A 347 13.17 -28.56 -8.19
CA ARG A 347 12.19 -28.84 -9.24
C ARG A 347 12.19 -30.30 -9.64
N ASN A 348 11.00 -30.78 -9.98
CA ASN A 348 10.77 -32.13 -10.50
C ASN A 348 10.59 -32.16 -12.03
N ASP A 349 10.68 -31.00 -12.70
CA ASP A 349 10.57 -30.89 -14.17
C ASP A 349 11.92 -30.57 -14.82
N ALA A 350 12.01 -30.75 -16.14
CA ALA A 350 13.23 -30.48 -16.92
C ALA A 350 13.42 -28.99 -17.25
N LYS A 351 12.59 -28.10 -16.70
CA LYS A 351 12.62 -26.67 -17.04
C LYS A 351 13.81 -25.98 -16.38
N MET A 352 14.44 -25.06 -17.10
CA MET A 352 15.53 -24.26 -16.59
C MET A 352 15.00 -23.09 -15.75
N VAL A 353 15.58 -22.89 -14.57
CA VAL A 353 15.23 -21.71 -13.75
C VAL A 353 15.78 -20.44 -14.39
N LYS A 354 14.91 -19.43 -14.53
CA LYS A 354 15.29 -18.11 -15.01
C LYS A 354 14.83 -17.02 -14.05
N LEU A 355 15.79 -16.33 -13.44
CA LEU A 355 15.54 -15.15 -12.63
C LEU A 355 15.28 -13.95 -13.54
N VAL A 356 14.19 -13.22 -13.26
CA VAL A 356 13.83 -11.98 -13.95
C VAL A 356 13.89 -10.85 -12.94
N LEU A 357 14.94 -10.04 -13.00
CA LEU A 357 15.12 -8.88 -12.13
C LEU A 357 14.29 -7.70 -12.65
N LEU A 358 13.27 -7.30 -11.90
CA LEU A 358 12.43 -6.15 -12.16
C LEU A 358 12.94 -5.00 -11.30
N LEU A 359 13.79 -4.15 -11.89
CA LEU A 359 14.45 -3.06 -11.17
C LEU A 359 13.73 -1.74 -11.46
N ASP A 360 13.13 -1.13 -10.44
CA ASP A 360 12.54 0.21 -10.55
C ASP A 360 13.53 1.30 -10.16
N GLU A 361 13.26 2.54 -10.59
CA GLU A 361 14.10 3.72 -10.34
C GLU A 361 15.58 3.51 -10.72
N ILE A 362 15.81 2.88 -11.88
CA ILE A 362 17.15 2.52 -12.36
C ILE A 362 18.06 3.74 -12.63
N ASP A 363 17.47 4.94 -12.70
CA ASP A 363 18.20 6.20 -12.83
C ASP A 363 19.15 6.45 -11.65
N ILE A 364 18.93 5.83 -10.49
CA ILE A 364 19.81 5.95 -9.32
C ILE A 364 21.20 5.38 -9.60
N LEU A 365 21.30 4.33 -10.43
CA LEU A 365 22.59 3.77 -10.83
C LEU A 365 23.50 4.79 -11.52
N GLN A 366 22.96 5.88 -12.06
CA GLN A 366 23.77 6.93 -12.68
C GLN A 366 24.63 7.70 -11.66
N ALA A 367 24.22 7.72 -10.39
CA ALA A 367 24.99 8.34 -9.32
C ALA A 367 26.08 7.43 -8.77
N TYR A 368 26.01 6.12 -9.06
CA TYR A 368 26.97 5.13 -8.56
C TYR A 368 28.25 5.10 -9.40
N ASP A 369 29.34 4.64 -8.78
CA ASP A 369 30.61 4.43 -9.44
C ASP A 369 30.49 3.46 -10.65
N GLU A 370 31.21 3.76 -11.73
CA GLU A 370 31.20 2.94 -12.95
C GLU A 370 31.66 1.50 -12.70
N ARG A 371 32.44 1.23 -11.65
CA ARG A 371 32.80 -0.12 -11.22
C ARG A 371 31.58 -0.93 -10.83
N VAL A 372 30.66 -0.36 -10.04
CA VAL A 372 29.42 -1.02 -9.62
C VAL A 372 28.53 -1.29 -10.83
N GLN A 373 28.42 -0.32 -11.73
CA GLN A 373 27.67 -0.48 -12.98
C GLN A 373 28.24 -1.60 -13.88
N ARG A 374 29.57 -1.66 -14.05
CA ARG A 374 30.24 -2.73 -14.80
C ARG A 374 30.09 -4.09 -14.13
N GLN A 375 30.13 -4.15 -12.81
CA GLN A 375 29.90 -5.36 -12.03
C GLN A 375 28.47 -5.87 -12.26
N LEU A 376 27.46 -5.00 -12.18
CA LEU A 376 26.08 -5.33 -12.51
C LEU A 376 25.94 -5.84 -13.95
N ARG A 377 26.52 -5.13 -14.94
CA ARG A 377 26.55 -5.57 -16.36
C ARG A 377 27.11 -6.99 -16.48
N SER A 378 28.19 -7.28 -15.77
CA SER A 378 28.86 -8.58 -15.86
C SER A 378 28.01 -9.76 -15.37
N LEU A 379 27.04 -9.53 -14.47
CA LEU A 379 26.08 -10.57 -14.07
C LEU A 379 25.24 -11.08 -15.25
N PHE A 380 24.86 -10.18 -16.14
CA PHE A 380 24.01 -10.52 -17.30
C PHE A 380 24.79 -11.08 -18.50
N MET A 381 26.11 -10.84 -18.57
CA MET A 381 26.95 -11.25 -19.70
C MET A 381 27.74 -12.54 -19.49
N GLN A 382 27.95 -12.95 -18.24
CA GLN A 382 28.80 -14.11 -17.93
C GLN A 382 27.97 -15.41 -17.84
N HIS A 383 28.40 -16.35 -17.00
CA HIS A 383 27.83 -17.67 -16.81
C HIS A 383 26.31 -17.69 -16.56
N TYR A 384 25.75 -16.61 -16.00
CA TYR A 384 24.34 -16.52 -15.66
C TYR A 384 23.41 -16.04 -16.79
N SER A 385 23.93 -15.66 -17.96
CA SER A 385 23.13 -15.15 -19.08
C SER A 385 21.89 -16.01 -19.45
N PRO A 386 21.95 -17.35 -19.45
CA PRO A 386 20.77 -18.17 -19.74
C PRO A 386 19.70 -18.11 -18.63
N GLN A 387 20.13 -17.90 -17.39
CA GLN A 387 19.33 -18.01 -16.16
C GLN A 387 19.01 -16.66 -15.54
N LEU A 388 19.49 -15.54 -16.11
CA LEU A 388 19.31 -14.20 -15.58
C LEU A 388 18.91 -13.25 -16.71
N SER A 389 17.83 -12.52 -16.48
CA SER A 389 17.36 -11.42 -17.33
C SER A 389 16.91 -10.27 -16.43
N ALA A 390 16.84 -9.06 -16.99
CA ALA A 390 16.33 -7.92 -16.27
C ALA A 390 15.34 -7.11 -17.10
N VAL A 391 14.32 -6.59 -16.44
CA VAL A 391 13.47 -5.51 -16.92
C VAL A 391 13.67 -4.35 -15.99
N VAL A 392 14.25 -3.27 -16.49
CA VAL A 392 14.57 -2.11 -15.68
C VAL A 392 13.70 -0.93 -16.09
N ALA A 393 13.24 -0.12 -15.14
CA ALA A 393 12.42 1.04 -15.41
C ALA A 393 13.10 2.35 -14.99
N GLY A 394 13.00 3.37 -15.84
CA GLY A 394 13.57 4.70 -15.59
C GLY A 394 12.96 5.81 -16.43
N VAL A 395 13.28 7.05 -16.10
CA VAL A 395 12.90 8.26 -16.83
C VAL A 395 13.96 8.62 -17.86
N SER A 396 15.24 8.61 -17.47
CA SER A 396 16.34 9.22 -18.26
C SER A 396 17.38 8.23 -18.75
N ALA A 397 17.38 6.99 -18.23
CA ALA A 397 18.34 5.94 -18.56
C ALA A 397 18.54 5.71 -20.06
N GLN A 398 17.48 5.85 -20.87
CA GLN A 398 17.52 5.63 -22.32
C GLN A 398 18.48 6.57 -23.06
N GLN A 399 18.62 7.83 -22.63
CA GLN A 399 19.47 8.82 -23.32
C GLN A 399 20.95 8.56 -23.07
N ARG A 400 21.34 8.19 -21.84
CA ARG A 400 22.75 7.97 -21.48
C ARG A 400 23.26 6.57 -21.82
N TRP A 401 22.43 5.54 -21.69
CA TRP A 401 22.87 4.16 -21.90
C TRP A 401 23.01 3.76 -23.38
N ARG A 402 22.48 4.60 -24.29
CA ARG A 402 22.77 4.51 -25.72
C ARG A 402 24.15 5.03 -26.10
N SER A 403 24.86 5.73 -25.19
CA SER A 403 26.25 6.12 -25.43
C SER A 403 27.16 4.89 -25.47
N TYR A 404 28.08 4.85 -26.44
CA TYR A 404 29.10 3.79 -26.54
C TYR A 404 30.01 3.71 -25.31
N THR A 405 30.11 4.80 -24.55
CA THR A 405 30.88 4.87 -23.30
C THR A 405 30.15 4.26 -22.10
N SER A 406 28.85 3.99 -22.21
CA SER A 406 28.07 3.49 -21.08
C SER A 406 28.40 2.03 -20.78
N PRO A 407 28.56 1.65 -19.50
CA PRO A 407 28.61 0.25 -19.07
C PRO A 407 27.36 -0.55 -19.49
N PHE A 408 26.24 0.08 -19.85
CA PHE A 408 25.01 -0.60 -20.25
C PHE A 408 24.77 -0.57 -21.76
N TYR A 409 25.74 -0.08 -22.55
CA TYR A 409 25.63 -0.05 -24.01
C TYR A 409 25.29 -1.44 -24.57
N ASN A 410 24.22 -1.48 -25.37
CA ASN A 410 23.66 -2.67 -26.02
C ASN A 410 23.26 -3.82 -25.06
N LEU A 411 23.07 -3.56 -23.76
CA LEU A 411 22.58 -4.58 -22.81
C LEU A 411 21.05 -4.64 -22.77
N PHE A 412 20.39 -3.48 -22.80
CA PHE A 412 18.94 -3.38 -22.65
C PHE A 412 18.27 -2.96 -23.95
N HIS A 413 17.28 -3.73 -24.40
CA HIS A 413 16.39 -3.32 -25.47
C HIS A 413 15.34 -2.35 -24.91
N ALA A 414 15.37 -1.10 -25.39
CA ALA A 414 14.51 -0.04 -24.89
C ALA A 414 13.08 -0.14 -25.44
N ILE A 415 12.09 -0.03 -24.55
CA ILE A 415 10.66 -0.03 -24.84
C ILE A 415 10.05 1.20 -24.17
N GLU A 416 9.37 2.02 -24.96
CA GLU A 416 8.68 3.21 -24.45
C GLU A 416 7.36 2.83 -23.79
N LEU A 417 7.05 3.50 -22.68
CA LEU A 417 5.73 3.53 -22.07
C LEU A 417 5.07 4.88 -22.44
N PRO A 418 4.33 4.95 -23.57
CA PRO A 418 3.78 6.21 -24.10
C PRO A 418 2.65 6.76 -23.21
N PRO A 419 2.10 7.95 -23.42
CA PRO A 419 0.80 8.33 -22.85
C PRO A 419 -0.33 7.37 -23.27
N LEU A 420 -1.39 7.28 -22.47
CA LEU A 420 -2.61 6.57 -22.87
C LEU A 420 -3.33 7.34 -23.99
N ASP A 421 -3.95 6.60 -24.91
CA ASP A 421 -4.86 7.19 -25.88
C ASP A 421 -6.21 7.55 -25.24
N ASP A 422 -7.03 8.31 -25.97
CA ASP A 422 -8.30 8.81 -25.45
C ASP A 422 -9.28 7.69 -25.10
N ASN A 423 -9.25 6.56 -25.82
CA ASN A 423 -10.15 5.43 -25.54
C ASN A 423 -9.75 4.73 -24.24
N ASP A 424 -8.46 4.46 -24.07
CA ASP A 424 -7.92 3.88 -22.84
C ASP A 424 -8.09 4.83 -21.65
N MET A 425 -8.00 6.14 -21.88
CA MET A 425 -8.26 7.15 -20.86
C MET A 425 -9.74 7.15 -20.43
N ARG A 426 -10.67 7.11 -21.39
CA ARG A 426 -12.11 6.98 -21.10
C ARG A 426 -12.41 5.70 -20.33
N ALA A 427 -11.76 4.59 -20.67
CA ALA A 427 -11.91 3.34 -19.91
C ALA A 427 -11.40 3.47 -18.47
N LEU A 428 -10.22 4.08 -18.28
CA LEU A 428 -9.64 4.36 -16.97
C LEU A 428 -10.53 5.26 -16.09
N ILE A 429 -11.24 6.20 -16.71
CA ILE A 429 -12.21 7.06 -16.03
C ILE A 429 -13.47 6.24 -15.73
N CYS A 430 -14.18 5.70 -16.70
CA CYS A 430 -15.56 5.24 -16.48
C CYS A 430 -15.67 3.82 -15.90
N GLN A 431 -14.74 2.91 -16.18
CA GLN A 431 -14.90 1.50 -15.78
C GLN A 431 -14.78 1.25 -14.27
N PRO A 432 -13.86 1.89 -13.51
CA PRO A 432 -13.72 1.64 -12.07
C PRO A 432 -14.98 1.97 -11.25
N VAL A 433 -15.82 2.89 -11.74
CA VAL A 433 -17.04 3.36 -11.08
C VAL A 433 -18.31 2.74 -11.65
N ALA A 434 -18.19 1.90 -12.69
CA ALA A 434 -19.34 1.39 -13.43
C ALA A 434 -20.31 0.65 -12.49
N GLY A 435 -21.57 1.08 -12.49
CA GLY A 435 -22.62 0.53 -11.63
C GLY A 435 -22.77 1.23 -10.27
N GLN A 436 -21.86 2.14 -9.90
CA GLN A 436 -21.93 2.93 -8.66
C GLN A 436 -22.05 4.43 -8.93
N TYR A 437 -21.30 4.95 -9.91
CA TYR A 437 -21.37 6.36 -10.36
C TYR A 437 -21.41 6.44 -11.87
N SER A 438 -21.80 7.61 -12.37
CA SER A 438 -21.72 7.97 -13.77
C SER A 438 -20.98 9.28 -13.97
N TYR A 439 -20.41 9.47 -15.15
CA TYR A 439 -19.86 10.75 -15.60
C TYR A 439 -20.69 11.24 -16.77
N ASP A 440 -20.97 12.54 -16.80
CA ASP A 440 -21.47 13.18 -18.02
C ASP A 440 -20.36 13.19 -19.09
N ASP A 441 -20.75 13.13 -20.37
CA ASP A 441 -19.79 13.04 -21.47
C ASP A 441 -18.81 14.23 -21.51
N ASP A 442 -19.30 15.43 -21.20
CA ASP A 442 -18.50 16.65 -21.11
C ASP A 442 -17.53 16.64 -19.92
N ALA A 443 -17.91 16.03 -18.80
CA ALA A 443 -17.04 15.79 -17.65
C ALA A 443 -15.89 14.83 -18.01
N VAL A 444 -16.18 13.75 -18.74
CA VAL A 444 -15.15 12.81 -19.21
C VAL A 444 -14.20 13.51 -20.18
N GLU A 445 -14.73 14.24 -21.17
CA GLU A 445 -13.92 14.98 -22.14
C GLU A 445 -13.01 16.01 -21.49
N HIS A 446 -13.52 16.71 -20.48
CA HIS A 446 -12.75 17.67 -19.71
C HIS A 446 -11.59 17.00 -18.94
N ILE A 447 -11.83 15.85 -18.29
CA ILE A 447 -10.77 15.09 -17.60
C ILE A 447 -9.72 14.58 -18.59
N VAL A 448 -10.14 14.04 -19.74
CA VAL A 448 -9.22 13.54 -20.79
C VAL A 448 -8.32 14.68 -21.28
N ALA A 449 -8.89 15.85 -21.57
CA ALA A 449 -8.14 17.02 -22.02
C ALA A 449 -7.12 17.51 -20.99
N LEU A 450 -7.45 17.50 -19.70
CA LEU A 450 -6.55 17.91 -18.62
C LEU A 450 -5.49 16.85 -18.27
N ALA A 451 -5.81 15.56 -18.45
CA ALA A 451 -4.91 14.47 -18.12
C ALA A 451 -3.77 14.33 -19.13
N LEU A 452 -3.97 14.76 -20.40
CA LEU A 452 -2.97 14.70 -21.47
C LEU A 452 -2.35 13.29 -21.60
N GLY A 453 -3.18 12.26 -21.53
CA GLY A 453 -2.73 10.86 -21.61
C GLY A 453 -2.01 10.33 -20.35
N ARG A 454 -1.91 11.10 -19.25
CA ARG A 454 -1.22 10.69 -18.01
C ARG A 454 -2.19 10.01 -17.02
N PRO A 455 -2.02 8.70 -16.73
CA PRO A 455 -2.96 7.94 -15.89
C PRO A 455 -3.11 8.53 -14.48
N MET A 456 -1.99 8.89 -13.83
CA MET A 456 -2.02 9.43 -12.46
C MET A 456 -2.82 10.74 -12.39
N ARG A 457 -2.70 11.61 -13.40
CA ARG A 457 -3.42 12.88 -13.44
C ARG A 457 -4.93 12.67 -13.59
N ALA A 458 -5.31 11.76 -14.50
CA ALA A 458 -6.71 11.38 -14.66
C ALA A 458 -7.28 10.79 -13.35
N GLN A 459 -6.57 9.86 -12.71
CA GLN A 459 -7.02 9.27 -11.44
C GLN A 459 -7.13 10.30 -10.31
N GLN A 460 -6.22 11.28 -10.22
CA GLN A 460 -6.34 12.38 -9.25
C GLN A 460 -7.59 13.23 -9.49
N LEU A 461 -7.83 13.62 -10.74
CA LEU A 461 -9.02 14.40 -11.11
C LEU A 461 -10.31 13.62 -10.82
N CYS A 462 -10.33 12.33 -11.16
CA CYS A 462 -11.48 11.47 -10.90
C CYS A 462 -11.71 11.27 -9.39
N MET A 463 -10.64 11.06 -8.62
CA MET A 463 -10.71 10.91 -7.17
C MET A 463 -11.31 12.17 -6.52
N GLU A 464 -10.82 13.36 -6.85
CA GLU A 464 -11.37 14.61 -6.33
C GLU A 464 -12.82 14.86 -6.78
N ALA A 465 -13.13 14.58 -8.06
CA ALA A 465 -14.49 14.72 -8.58
C ALA A 465 -15.49 13.78 -7.88
N ILE A 466 -15.10 12.51 -7.65
CA ILE A 466 -15.92 11.59 -6.86
C ILE A 466 -16.07 12.10 -5.42
N ASN A 467 -14.99 12.53 -4.76
CA ASN A 467 -15.06 13.06 -3.39
C ASN A 467 -16.05 14.23 -3.28
N LEU A 468 -16.04 15.15 -4.25
CA LEU A 468 -16.98 16.27 -4.33
C LEU A 468 -18.44 15.84 -4.45
N ILE A 469 -18.75 14.88 -5.33
CA ILE A 469 -20.12 14.40 -5.48
C ILE A 469 -20.58 13.58 -4.27
N CYS A 470 -19.65 12.85 -3.63
CA CYS A 470 -19.90 12.11 -2.40
C CYS A 470 -20.25 13.03 -1.23
N GLU A 471 -19.56 14.17 -1.08
CA GLU A 471 -19.90 15.20 -0.08
C GLU A 471 -21.32 15.74 -0.26
N GLN A 472 -21.81 15.78 -1.50
CA GLN A 472 -23.12 16.31 -1.89
C GLN A 472 -24.18 15.22 -2.06
N ALA A 473 -23.85 13.98 -1.71
CA ALA A 473 -24.69 12.81 -1.88
C ALA A 473 -25.22 12.58 -3.32
N ARG A 474 -24.42 12.95 -4.33
CA ARG A 474 -24.71 12.76 -5.76
C ARG A 474 -23.98 11.52 -6.31
N VAL A 475 -24.54 10.95 -7.39
CA VAL A 475 -23.99 9.76 -8.07
C VAL A 475 -23.50 10.03 -9.50
N THR A 476 -23.68 11.26 -9.98
CA THR A 476 -23.25 11.69 -11.31
C THR A 476 -22.27 12.84 -11.21
N VAL A 477 -21.11 12.67 -11.84
CA VAL A 477 -20.07 13.70 -11.98
C VAL A 477 -20.39 14.57 -13.17
N THR A 478 -20.52 15.86 -12.92
CA THR A 478 -20.78 16.88 -13.93
C THR A 478 -19.50 17.62 -14.30
N ILE A 479 -19.50 18.37 -15.41
CA ILE A 479 -18.35 19.22 -15.77
C ILE A 479 -17.94 20.18 -14.64
N ALA A 480 -18.90 20.73 -13.89
CA ALA A 480 -18.63 21.63 -12.76
C ALA A 480 -17.79 20.96 -11.67
N ASP A 481 -18.02 19.67 -11.41
CA ASP A 481 -17.24 18.88 -10.44
C ASP A 481 -15.81 18.68 -10.91
N THR A 482 -15.62 18.44 -12.20
CA THR A 482 -14.29 18.26 -12.78
C THR A 482 -13.50 19.57 -12.84
N LEU A 483 -14.16 20.71 -13.03
CA LEU A 483 -13.57 22.05 -12.93
C LEU A 483 -13.12 22.33 -11.49
N ALA A 484 -13.99 22.08 -10.50
CA ALA A 484 -13.65 22.24 -9.10
C ALA A 484 -12.51 21.29 -8.64
N ALA A 485 -12.50 20.06 -9.13
CA ALA A 485 -11.40 19.11 -8.91
C ALA A 485 -10.08 19.62 -9.49
N ALA A 486 -10.09 20.19 -10.70
CA ALA A 486 -8.92 20.77 -11.33
C ALA A 486 -8.37 21.97 -10.56
N ASP A 487 -9.26 22.85 -10.08
CA ASP A 487 -8.89 24.02 -9.28
C ASP A 487 -8.21 23.61 -7.96
N ARG A 488 -8.73 22.56 -7.28
CA ARG A 488 -8.12 22.03 -6.04
C ARG A 488 -6.74 21.43 -6.27
N LEU A 489 -6.55 20.74 -7.39
CA LEU A 489 -5.28 20.06 -7.72
C LEU A 489 -4.22 20.99 -8.31
N GLY A 490 -4.61 22.18 -8.77
CA GLY A 490 -3.72 23.11 -9.47
C GLY A 490 -3.33 22.62 -10.87
N PRO A 491 -2.51 23.40 -11.62
CA PRO A 491 -2.09 23.05 -12.97
C PRO A 491 -1.26 21.75 -13.02
N PRO A 492 -1.26 21.05 -14.19
CA PRO A 492 -0.59 19.76 -14.37
C PRO A 492 0.94 19.80 -14.24
#